data_AF-A0A399R3B9-F1
#
_entry.id   AF-A0A399R3B9-F1
#
_cell.length_a   1.000
_cell.length_b   1.000
_cell.length_c   1.000
_cell.angle_alpha   90.00
_cell.angle_beta   90.00
_cell.angle_gamma   90.00
#
_symmetry.space_group_name_H-M   'P 1'
#
loop_
_entity.id
_entity.type
_entity.pdbx_description
1 polymer ?
#
loop_
_entity_poly.entity_id
_entity_poly.type
_entity_poly.pdbx_seq_one_letter_code
_entity_poly.pdbx_strand_id
1 'polypeptide(L)'
;MVHPLSRQLADTAKFTSTHAILVVETETSLPWLVTGAVLMVQQACVMALSEAGAELPAMPGPGELVARVSDAAFLEQPYTAPLRPEEHRAIERVIAARNDVMHPRPKGLSLDARALPEGLFTCTKLVRHLAITQPVRPSMMDGHDLVVIQDALGLIDTSADFWASVF
;
A
#
# COMPACT_ATOMS: atom_id res chain seq x y z
N MET A 1 12.96 -17.40 -9.48
CA MET A 1 13.92 -16.44 -8.88
C MET A 1 13.08 -15.46 -8.08
N VAL A 2 13.47 -15.10 -6.87
CA VAL A 2 12.74 -14.12 -6.05
C VAL A 2 12.83 -12.74 -6.69
N HIS A 3 11.76 -11.93 -6.64
CA HIS A 3 11.79 -10.57 -7.16
C HIS A 3 12.68 -9.68 -6.29
N PRO A 4 13.51 -8.77 -6.85
CA PRO A 4 14.43 -7.94 -6.08
C PRO A 4 13.79 -7.07 -4.99
N LEU A 5 12.49 -6.76 -5.14
CA LEU A 5 11.73 -5.96 -4.17
C LEU A 5 11.10 -6.79 -3.04
N SER A 6 11.23 -8.13 -3.02
CA SER A 6 10.61 -9.00 -2.00
C SER A 6 10.91 -8.51 -0.58
N ARG A 7 12.21 -8.38 -0.27
CA ARG A 7 12.66 -7.92 1.05
C ARG A 7 12.25 -6.48 1.35
N GLN A 8 12.34 -5.59 0.36
CA GLN A 8 11.99 -4.17 0.54
C GLN A 8 10.50 -4.00 0.85
N LEU A 9 9.65 -4.79 0.21
CA LEU A 9 8.21 -4.80 0.48
C LEU A 9 7.92 -5.31 1.90
N ALA A 10 8.57 -6.40 2.33
CA ALA A 10 8.43 -6.92 3.69
C ALA A 10 8.91 -5.93 4.76
N ASP A 11 10.07 -5.30 4.56
CA ASP A 11 10.62 -4.28 5.45
C ASP A 11 9.68 -3.06 5.53
N THR A 12 9.13 -2.63 4.40
CA THR A 12 8.18 -1.51 4.33
C THR A 12 6.85 -1.85 5.00
N ALA A 13 6.35 -3.07 4.83
CA ALA A 13 5.13 -3.53 5.50
C ALA A 13 5.32 -3.52 7.03
N LYS A 14 6.45 -4.05 7.52
CA LYS A 14 6.80 -4.05 8.95
C LYS A 14 6.96 -2.64 9.52
N PHE A 15 7.58 -1.74 8.77
CA PHE A 15 7.66 -0.32 9.14
C PHE A 15 6.25 0.29 9.26
N THR A 16 5.40 0.04 8.25
CA THR A 16 4.04 0.57 8.19
C THR A 16 3.18 0.03 9.34
N SER A 17 3.26 -1.27 9.65
CA SER A 17 2.53 -1.87 10.76
C SER A 17 2.96 -1.33 12.13
N THR A 18 4.25 -1.04 12.30
CA THR A 18 4.75 -0.40 13.53
C THR A 18 4.09 0.97 13.72
N HIS A 19 4.02 1.79 12.68
CA HIS A 19 3.36 3.10 12.78
C HIS A 19 1.84 3.01 12.82
N ALA A 20 1.23 1.96 12.27
CA ALA A 20 -0.20 1.71 12.40
C ALA A 20 -0.59 1.46 13.86
N ILE A 21 0.23 0.70 14.60
CA ILE A 21 0.03 0.46 16.04
C ILE A 21 0.24 1.76 16.84
N LEU A 22 1.30 2.50 16.53
CA LEU A 22 1.67 3.69 17.30
C LEU A 22 0.78 4.92 17.04
N VAL A 23 0.02 4.97 15.94
CA VAL A 23 -0.74 6.19 15.57
C VAL A 23 -1.79 6.58 16.60
N VAL A 24 -2.33 5.61 17.35
CA VAL A 24 -3.29 5.86 18.42
C VAL A 24 -2.64 6.36 19.72
N GLU A 25 -1.34 6.11 19.88
CA GLU A 25 -0.57 6.57 21.05
C GLU A 25 0.14 7.90 20.79
N THR A 26 0.55 8.15 19.54
CA THR A 26 1.29 9.35 19.15
C THR A 26 0.94 9.84 17.75
N GLU A 27 0.43 11.06 17.66
CA GLU A 27 0.09 11.72 16.40
C GLU A 27 1.32 11.87 15.46
N THR A 28 2.54 11.86 16.00
CA THR A 28 3.78 11.92 15.21
C THR A 28 4.02 10.69 14.35
N SER A 29 3.31 9.57 14.58
CA SER A 29 3.37 8.37 13.74
C SER A 29 2.54 8.48 12.48
N LEU A 30 1.54 9.37 12.43
CA LEU A 30 0.63 9.47 11.29
C LEU A 30 1.34 9.78 9.95
N PRO A 31 2.29 10.73 9.87
CA PRO A 31 3.05 10.98 8.64
C PRO A 31 3.81 9.76 8.14
N TRP A 32 4.37 8.97 9.06
CA TRP A 32 5.13 7.76 8.75
C TRP A 32 4.22 6.63 8.28
N LEU A 33 3.05 6.47 8.91
CA LEU A 33 2.03 5.50 8.51
C LEU A 33 1.57 5.73 7.07
N VAL A 34 1.17 6.95 6.70
CA VAL A 34 0.70 7.23 5.33
C VAL A 34 1.83 7.12 4.30
N THR A 35 3.06 7.47 4.68
CA THR A 35 4.24 7.32 3.81
C THR A 35 4.57 5.85 3.56
N GLY A 36 4.59 5.04 4.63
CA GLY A 36 4.82 3.60 4.54
C GLY A 36 3.73 2.89 3.73
N ALA A 37 2.45 3.22 3.98
CA ALA A 37 1.32 2.63 3.27
C ALA A 37 1.39 2.88 1.75
N VAL A 38 1.68 4.11 1.34
CA VAL A 38 1.82 4.45 -0.09
C VAL A 38 3.05 3.77 -0.69
N LEU A 39 4.20 3.78 -0.01
CA LEU A 39 5.41 3.12 -0.52
C LEU A 39 5.21 1.62 -0.70
N MET A 40 4.57 0.97 0.26
CA MET A 40 4.22 -0.46 0.22
C MET A 40 3.34 -0.78 -0.99
N VAL A 41 2.30 0.03 -1.25
CA VAL A 41 1.45 -0.11 -2.44
C VAL A 41 2.26 0.07 -3.72
N GLN A 42 3.12 1.10 -3.80
CA GLN A 42 3.95 1.33 -4.97
C GLN A 42 4.88 0.14 -5.26
N GLN A 43 5.54 -0.40 -4.24
CA GLN A 43 6.42 -1.56 -4.36
C GLN A 43 5.67 -2.81 -4.85
N ALA A 44 4.50 -3.08 -4.30
CA ALA A 44 3.66 -4.21 -4.74
C ALA A 44 3.18 -4.04 -6.19
N CYS A 45 2.78 -2.84 -6.59
CA CYS A 45 2.36 -2.56 -7.96
C CYS A 45 3.52 -2.69 -8.95
N VAL A 46 4.70 -2.12 -8.62
CA VAL A 46 5.91 -2.23 -9.45
C VAL A 46 6.32 -3.69 -9.59
N MET A 47 6.29 -4.46 -8.50
CA MET A 47 6.59 -5.88 -8.53
C MET A 47 5.65 -6.63 -9.47
N ALA A 48 4.32 -6.45 -9.34
CA ALA A 48 3.36 -7.13 -10.20
C ALA A 48 3.49 -6.74 -11.68
N LEU A 49 3.59 -5.44 -11.99
CA LEU A 49 3.71 -4.94 -13.36
C LEU A 49 5.03 -5.38 -14.02
N SER A 50 6.14 -5.34 -13.28
CA SER A 50 7.45 -5.82 -13.74
C SER A 50 7.41 -7.30 -14.09
N GLU A 51 6.80 -8.12 -13.22
CA GLU A 51 6.65 -9.57 -13.47
C GLU A 51 5.71 -9.88 -14.64
N ALA A 52 4.73 -9.03 -14.90
CA ALA A 52 3.85 -9.12 -16.07
C ALA A 52 4.54 -8.64 -17.36
N GLY A 53 5.78 -8.13 -17.29
CA GLY A 53 6.50 -7.57 -18.44
C GLY A 53 5.93 -6.24 -18.92
N ALA A 54 5.14 -5.55 -18.09
CA ALA A 54 4.58 -4.25 -18.44
C ALA A 54 5.68 -3.16 -18.44
N GLU A 55 5.58 -2.22 -19.38
CA GLU A 55 6.49 -1.08 -19.42
C GLU A 55 6.19 -0.12 -18.26
N LEU A 56 7.19 0.05 -17.38
CA LEU A 56 7.10 0.95 -16.23
C LEU A 56 7.60 2.35 -16.63
N PRO A 57 6.83 3.42 -16.34
CA PRO A 57 7.33 4.79 -16.49
C PRO A 57 8.60 5.01 -15.67
N ALA A 58 9.43 5.98 -16.07
CA ALA A 58 10.65 6.29 -15.33
C ALA A 58 10.38 6.82 -13.91
N MET A 59 9.27 7.56 -13.72
CA MET A 59 8.85 8.11 -12.41
C MET A 59 7.33 8.01 -12.27
N PRO A 60 6.78 6.79 -12.05
CA PRO A 60 5.34 6.61 -11.98
C PRO A 60 4.80 7.10 -10.64
N GLY A 61 3.72 7.87 -10.68
CA GLY A 61 2.99 8.26 -9.48
C GLY A 61 2.28 7.07 -8.84
N PRO A 62 2.00 7.09 -7.51
CA PRO A 62 1.27 5.99 -6.88
C PRO A 62 -0.11 5.72 -7.49
N GLY A 63 -0.87 6.76 -7.79
CA GLY A 63 -2.20 6.63 -8.41
C GLY A 63 -2.13 6.02 -9.81
N GLU A 64 -1.09 6.34 -10.60
CA GLU A 64 -0.87 5.74 -11.91
C GLU A 64 -0.56 4.24 -11.80
N LEU A 65 0.30 3.85 -10.85
CA LEU A 65 0.61 2.44 -10.60
C LEU A 65 -0.65 1.65 -10.21
N VAL A 66 -1.47 2.21 -9.31
CA VAL A 66 -2.73 1.61 -8.86
C VAL A 66 -3.72 1.47 -10.02
N ALA A 67 -3.83 2.49 -10.88
CA ALA A 67 -4.67 2.44 -12.07
C ALA A 67 -4.23 1.31 -13.02
N ARG A 68 -2.93 1.18 -13.28
CA ARG A 68 -2.39 0.14 -14.17
C ARG A 68 -2.62 -1.27 -13.65
N VAL A 69 -2.37 -1.55 -12.37
CA VAL A 69 -2.63 -2.90 -11.82
C VAL A 69 -4.11 -3.27 -11.78
N SER A 70 -5.00 -2.29 -11.88
CA SER A 70 -6.46 -2.49 -11.90
C SER A 70 -7.04 -2.52 -13.30
N ASP A 71 -6.20 -2.39 -14.34
CA ASP A 71 -6.60 -2.40 -15.74
C ASP A 71 -6.07 -3.68 -16.42
N ALA A 72 -6.99 -4.44 -17.00
CA ALA A 72 -6.69 -5.69 -17.70
C ALA A 72 -5.78 -5.51 -18.93
N ALA A 73 -5.67 -4.29 -19.47
CA ALA A 73 -4.75 -3.97 -20.55
C ALA A 73 -3.27 -3.92 -20.10
N PHE A 74 -3.01 -3.68 -18.81
CA PHE A 74 -1.66 -3.60 -18.25
C PHE A 74 -1.32 -4.81 -17.37
N LEU A 75 -2.31 -5.40 -16.72
CA LEU A 75 -2.16 -6.59 -15.89
C LEU A 75 -3.31 -7.54 -16.18
N GLU A 76 -3.05 -8.64 -16.89
CA GLU A 76 -4.10 -9.55 -17.34
C GLU A 76 -4.83 -10.28 -16.19
N GLN A 77 -6.02 -10.77 -16.47
CA GLN A 77 -6.73 -11.67 -15.56
C GLN A 77 -5.97 -13.01 -15.48
N PRO A 78 -5.87 -13.65 -14.31
CA PRO A 78 -6.56 -13.35 -13.03
C PRO A 78 -5.77 -12.41 -12.08
N TYR A 79 -4.69 -11.77 -12.55
CA TYR A 79 -3.79 -10.98 -11.72
C TYR A 79 -4.28 -9.55 -11.51
N THR A 80 -5.10 -9.02 -12.43
CA THR A 80 -5.69 -7.68 -12.33
C THR A 80 -6.32 -7.46 -10.95
N ALA A 81 -6.00 -6.34 -10.29
CA ALA A 81 -6.58 -5.99 -9.02
C ALA A 81 -8.07 -5.63 -9.19
N PRO A 82 -9.00 -6.31 -8.48
CA PRO A 82 -10.43 -6.04 -8.59
C PRO A 82 -10.83 -4.84 -7.71
N LEU A 83 -10.31 -3.65 -8.03
CA LEU A 83 -10.62 -2.43 -7.29
C LEU A 83 -11.93 -1.81 -7.77
N ARG A 84 -12.80 -1.48 -6.82
CA ARG A 84 -14.04 -0.73 -7.07
C ARG A 84 -13.77 0.79 -7.11
N PRO A 85 -14.64 1.60 -7.73
CA PRO A 85 -14.44 3.06 -7.78
C PRO A 85 -14.30 3.72 -6.39
N GLU A 86 -15.01 3.23 -5.38
CA GLU A 86 -14.88 3.68 -3.99
C GLU A 86 -13.51 3.36 -3.39
N GLU A 87 -12.96 2.19 -3.70
CA GLU A 87 -11.65 1.72 -3.24
C GLU A 87 -10.53 2.55 -3.87
N HIS A 88 -10.66 2.90 -5.15
CA HIS A 88 -9.76 3.87 -5.79
C HIS A 88 -9.75 5.22 -5.05
N ARG A 89 -10.93 5.77 -4.74
CA ARG A 89 -11.03 7.04 -4.00
C ARG A 89 -10.44 6.94 -2.59
N ALA A 90 -10.59 5.80 -1.94
CA ALA A 90 -10.03 5.56 -0.62
C ALA A 90 -8.49 5.55 -0.64
N ILE A 91 -7.89 4.88 -1.62
CA ILE A 91 -6.43 4.91 -1.82
C ILE A 91 -5.95 6.34 -2.14
N GLU A 92 -6.65 7.07 -3.02
CA GLU A 92 -6.30 8.46 -3.36
C GLU A 92 -6.29 9.39 -2.14
N ARG A 93 -7.15 9.16 -1.14
CA ARG A 93 -7.10 9.92 0.13
C ARG A 93 -5.80 9.68 0.89
N VAL A 94 -5.31 8.43 0.93
CA VAL A 94 -4.01 8.10 1.58
C VAL A 94 -2.85 8.69 0.78
N ILE A 95 -2.91 8.64 -0.55
CA ILE A 95 -1.92 9.27 -1.43
C ILE A 95 -1.89 10.78 -1.21
N ALA A 96 -3.04 11.44 -1.14
CA ALA A 96 -3.14 12.88 -0.88
C ALA A 96 -2.54 13.23 0.48
N ALA A 97 -2.86 12.47 1.54
CA ALA A 97 -2.28 12.65 2.87
C ALA A 97 -0.75 12.49 2.86
N ARG A 98 -0.22 11.47 2.17
CA ARG A 98 1.23 11.31 1.98
C ARG A 98 1.84 12.50 1.23
N ASN A 99 1.17 12.99 0.19
CA ASN A 99 1.67 14.13 -0.58
C ASN A 99 1.71 15.41 0.26
N ASP A 100 0.74 15.65 1.15
CA ASP A 100 0.75 16.76 2.11
C ASP A 100 1.93 16.62 3.12
N VAL A 101 2.36 15.40 3.46
CA VAL A 101 3.60 15.15 4.24
C VAL A 101 4.85 15.52 3.45
N MET A 102 4.94 15.10 2.18
CA MET A 102 6.11 15.37 1.33
C MET A 102 6.22 16.84 0.90
N HIS A 103 5.10 17.54 0.83
CA HIS A 103 5.02 18.93 0.41
C HIS A 103 4.24 19.77 1.44
N PRO A 104 4.82 20.01 2.64
CA PRO A 104 4.12 20.72 3.70
C PRO A 104 3.75 22.14 3.26
N ARG A 105 2.52 22.55 3.61
CA ARG A 105 2.07 23.92 3.35
C ARG A 105 2.74 24.88 4.35
N PRO A 106 2.82 26.20 4.04
CA PRO A 106 3.35 27.19 4.98
C PRO A 106 2.64 27.22 6.33
N LYS A 107 1.38 26.76 6.39
CA LYS A 107 0.55 26.67 7.60
C LYS A 107 0.72 25.35 8.38
N GLY A 108 1.62 24.47 7.96
CA GLY A 108 1.87 23.16 8.56
C GLY A 108 1.22 21.99 7.81
N LEU A 109 1.28 20.81 8.43
CA LEU A 109 0.68 19.58 7.92
C LEU A 109 -0.85 19.62 8.13
N SER A 110 -1.59 19.27 7.09
CA SER A 110 -3.05 19.14 7.13
C SER A 110 -3.42 17.67 6.94
N LEU A 111 -3.31 16.87 8.01
CA LEU A 111 -3.66 15.44 7.97
C LEU A 111 -4.98 15.21 8.70
N ASP A 112 -6.01 14.79 7.97
CA ASP A 112 -7.26 14.32 8.57
C ASP A 112 -7.19 12.81 8.83
N ALA A 113 -6.87 12.47 10.07
CA ALA A 113 -6.86 11.12 10.61
C ALA A 113 -8.13 10.31 10.28
N ARG A 114 -9.32 10.94 10.36
CA ARG A 114 -10.61 10.24 10.34
C ARG A 114 -10.96 9.68 8.96
N ALA A 115 -10.37 10.25 7.91
CA ALA A 115 -10.65 9.89 6.52
C ALA A 115 -9.78 8.75 5.98
N LEU A 116 -8.83 8.25 6.79
CA LEU A 116 -7.77 7.34 6.36
C LEU A 116 -8.02 5.84 6.57
N PRO A 117 -8.80 5.36 7.58
CA PRO A 117 -8.95 3.92 7.84
C PRO A 117 -9.38 3.09 6.62
N GLU A 118 -10.41 3.54 5.89
CA GLU A 118 -10.88 2.84 4.68
C GLU A 118 -9.78 2.75 3.61
N GLY A 119 -8.99 3.81 3.46
CA GLY A 119 -7.88 3.86 2.52
C GLY A 119 -6.76 2.90 2.91
N LEU A 120 -6.40 2.83 4.20
CA LEU A 120 -5.39 1.89 4.69
C LEU A 120 -5.81 0.44 4.48
N PHE A 121 -7.07 0.09 4.79
CA PHE A 121 -7.62 -1.23 4.54
C PHE A 121 -7.61 -1.59 3.04
N THR A 122 -7.88 -0.61 2.18
CA THR A 122 -7.83 -0.83 0.73
C THR A 122 -6.38 -1.03 0.25
N CYS A 123 -5.42 -0.29 0.79
CA CYS A 123 -3.99 -0.47 0.50
C CYS A 123 -3.52 -1.88 0.88
N THR A 124 -3.85 -2.38 2.07
CA THR A 124 -3.46 -3.73 2.50
C THR A 124 -4.15 -4.82 1.67
N LYS A 125 -5.44 -4.65 1.34
CA LYS A 125 -6.17 -5.53 0.42
C LYS A 125 -5.47 -5.62 -0.94
N LEU A 126 -5.06 -4.49 -1.51
CA LEU A 126 -4.35 -4.45 -2.79
C LEU A 126 -3.00 -5.16 -2.71
N VAL A 127 -2.20 -4.87 -1.69
CA VAL A 127 -0.88 -5.51 -1.50
C VAL A 127 -1.03 -7.01 -1.30
N ARG A 128 -2.02 -7.45 -0.52
CA ARG A 128 -2.34 -8.86 -0.31
C ARG A 128 -2.71 -9.56 -1.62
N HIS A 129 -3.54 -8.93 -2.45
CA HIS A 129 -3.91 -9.45 -3.77
C HIS A 129 -2.66 -9.66 -4.64
N LEU A 130 -1.82 -8.63 -4.78
CA LEU A 130 -0.70 -8.65 -5.70
C LEU A 130 0.48 -9.52 -5.26
N ALA A 131 0.73 -9.65 -3.95
CA ALA A 131 1.91 -10.34 -3.43
C ALA A 131 1.63 -11.73 -2.83
N ILE A 132 0.38 -12.02 -2.44
CA ILE A 132 0.04 -13.22 -1.66
C ILE A 132 -1.07 -14.04 -2.33
N THR A 133 -2.22 -13.43 -2.61
CA THR A 133 -3.41 -14.14 -3.08
C THR A 133 -3.36 -14.47 -4.57
N GLN A 134 -2.99 -13.49 -5.39
CA GLN A 134 -2.84 -13.67 -6.83
C GLN A 134 -1.57 -13.03 -7.41
N PRO A 135 -0.38 -13.50 -6.98
CA PRO A 135 0.87 -13.02 -7.55
C PRO A 135 1.00 -13.48 -9.01
N VAL A 136 1.41 -12.56 -9.89
CA VAL A 136 1.72 -12.84 -11.31
C VAL A 136 2.63 -14.06 -11.48
N ARG A 137 3.61 -14.18 -10.58
CA ARG A 137 4.47 -15.35 -10.45
C ARG A 137 4.48 -15.82 -8.99
N PRO A 138 4.15 -17.09 -8.70
CA PRO A 138 4.14 -17.60 -7.32
C PRO A 138 5.45 -17.47 -6.54
N SER A 139 6.59 -17.41 -7.25
CA SER A 139 7.93 -17.26 -6.65
C SER A 139 8.42 -15.81 -6.57
N MET A 140 7.55 -14.81 -6.76
CA MET A 140 7.94 -13.39 -6.68
C MET A 140 8.39 -12.99 -5.27
N MET A 141 7.77 -13.56 -4.24
CA MET A 141 8.11 -13.35 -2.84
C MET A 141 8.99 -14.50 -2.33
N ASP A 142 9.97 -14.18 -1.50
CA ASP A 142 10.64 -15.17 -0.67
C ASP A 142 9.69 -15.69 0.43
N GLY A 143 9.88 -16.95 0.85
CA GLY A 143 9.02 -17.57 1.84
C GLY A 143 9.05 -16.87 3.21
N HIS A 144 10.22 -16.39 3.65
CA HIS A 144 10.32 -15.62 4.89
C HIS A 144 9.66 -14.25 4.75
N ASP A 145 9.94 -13.54 3.65
CA ASP A 145 9.36 -12.23 3.37
C ASP A 145 7.82 -12.28 3.28
N LEU A 146 7.27 -13.39 2.74
CA LEU A 146 5.83 -13.62 2.64
C LEU A 146 5.15 -13.77 4.02
N VAL A 147 5.82 -14.40 4.99
CA VAL A 147 5.32 -14.48 6.37
C VAL A 147 5.33 -13.08 7.00
N VAL A 148 6.43 -12.34 6.84
CA VAL A 148 6.57 -10.98 7.41
C VAL A 148 5.50 -10.04 6.88
N ILE A 149 5.28 -10.02 5.56
CA ILE A 149 4.24 -9.16 4.96
C ILE A 149 2.84 -9.59 5.41
N GLN A 150 2.56 -10.89 5.51
CA GLN A 150 1.24 -11.37 5.94
C GLN A 150 0.90 -10.91 7.36
N ASP A 151 1.84 -11.04 8.30
CA ASP A 151 1.67 -10.58 9.68
C ASP A 151 1.52 -9.06 9.74
N ALA A 152 2.37 -8.32 9.02
CA ALA A 152 2.32 -6.87 8.99
C ALA A 152 1.00 -6.33 8.42
N LEU A 153 0.49 -6.90 7.33
CA LEU A 153 -0.80 -6.52 6.76
C LEU A 153 -1.95 -6.79 7.74
N GLY A 154 -1.92 -7.90 8.48
CA GLY A 154 -2.92 -8.19 9.52
C GLY A 154 -2.92 -7.17 10.66
N LEU A 155 -1.74 -6.72 11.08
CA LEU A 155 -1.60 -5.66 12.10
C LEU A 155 -2.10 -4.30 11.60
N ILE A 156 -1.83 -3.96 10.35
CA ILE A 156 -2.36 -2.72 9.73
C ILE A 156 -3.88 -2.77 9.65
N ASP A 157 -4.46 -3.89 9.21
CA ASP A 157 -5.92 -4.08 9.14
C ASP A 157 -6.56 -3.93 10.52
N THR A 158 -6.00 -4.60 11.52
CA THR A 158 -6.49 -4.53 12.91
C THR A 158 -6.41 -3.09 13.45
N SER A 159 -5.32 -2.39 13.17
CA SER A 159 -5.13 -1.01 13.62
C SER A 159 -6.09 -0.06 12.91
N ALA A 160 -6.32 -0.23 11.60
CA ALA A 160 -7.25 0.57 10.83
C ALA A 160 -8.71 0.34 11.28
N ASP A 161 -9.10 -0.90 11.57
CA ASP A 161 -10.42 -1.24 12.11
C ASP A 161 -10.65 -0.60 13.48
N PHE A 162 -9.69 -0.75 14.40
CA PHE A 162 -9.74 -0.07 15.69
C PHE A 162 -9.85 1.44 15.51
N TRP A 163 -9.02 2.02 14.63
CA TRP A 163 -9.02 3.45 14.37
C TRP A 163 -10.36 3.97 13.83
N ALA A 164 -11.02 3.22 12.95
CA ALA A 164 -12.35 3.53 12.45
C ALA A 164 -13.43 3.49 13.54
N SER A 165 -13.23 2.71 14.61
CA SER A 165 -14.19 2.57 15.71
C SER A 165 -14.12 3.69 16.75
N VAL A 166 -13.01 4.42 16.82
CA VAL A 166 -12.75 5.43 17.86
C VAL A 166 -12.93 6.88 17.39
N PHE A 167 -13.14 7.11 16.08
CA PHE A 167 -13.43 8.43 15.49
C PHE A 167 -14.81 8.48 14.85
#